data_AF-A0A7W4NVL8-F1
#
_entry.id   AF-A0A7W4NVL8-F1
#
_cell.length_a   1.000
_cell.length_b   1.000
_cell.length_c   1.000
_cell.angle_alpha   90.00
_cell.angle_beta   90.00
_cell.angle_gamma   90.00
#
_symmetry.space_group_name_H-M   'P 1'
#
loop_
_entity.id
_entity.type
_entity.pdbx_description
1 polymer ?
#
loop_
_entity_poly.entity_id
_entity_poly.type
_entity_poly.pdbx_seq_one_letter_code
_entity_poly.pdbx_strand_id
1 'polypeptide(L)'
;MPNTLLSSISIRGLAYQSGLAAETAEAGLNAELSGKRQALDAYDATPGFIGEREDGHILWELDQVLEMDVARLEEALPDLRRAFALSAYHYWETAVYRWHHQEHGKAAKKRLGAHDDLVEEIRRLAQNAPDLSFSVHPDLEAVAKLANVLKHTSADSWQWLIGQCPEPLKPLFPAPSDRHTPVMLTVAQLAWVFEVVSQSGPAGYPGGAGAPRTSDAQ
;
A
#
# COMPACT_ATOMS: atom_id res chain seq x y z
N MET A 1 8.83 -21.56 -28.30
CA MET A 1 7.45 -21.15 -27.96
C MET A 1 7.51 -19.69 -27.56
N PRO A 2 6.64 -18.80 -28.05
CA PRO A 2 6.62 -17.42 -27.55
C PRO A 2 6.32 -17.45 -26.05
N ASN A 3 7.17 -16.78 -25.27
CA ASN A 3 7.09 -16.74 -23.81
C ASN A 3 5.83 -15.95 -23.42
N THR A 4 4.72 -16.64 -23.10
CA THR A 4 3.41 -16.06 -22.81
C THR A 4 3.43 -15.09 -21.63
N LEU A 5 4.45 -15.18 -20.78
CA LEU A 5 4.65 -14.29 -19.63
C LEU A 5 4.99 -12.85 -20.05
N LEU A 6 5.68 -12.61 -21.17
CA LEU A 6 6.00 -11.25 -21.64
C LEU A 6 4.76 -10.46 -22.08
N SER A 7 3.69 -11.15 -22.49
CA SER A 7 2.40 -10.51 -22.86
C SER A 7 1.58 -10.01 -21.66
N SER A 8 2.10 -10.17 -20.43
CA SER A 8 1.36 -9.94 -19.18
C SER A 8 1.72 -8.66 -18.43
N ILE A 9 2.67 -7.84 -18.92
CA ILE A 9 3.03 -6.58 -18.24
C ILE A 9 1.95 -5.51 -18.49
N SER A 10 1.22 -5.12 -17.45
CA SER A 10 0.15 -4.11 -17.52
C SER A 10 0.58 -2.75 -16.99
N ILE A 11 0.28 -1.71 -17.78
CA ILE A 11 0.45 -0.29 -17.43
C ILE A 11 -0.24 0.04 -16.10
N ARG A 12 -1.44 -0.49 -15.84
CA ARG A 12 -2.17 -0.23 -14.58
C ARG A 12 -1.48 -0.85 -13.37
N GLY A 13 -0.81 -1.98 -13.57
CA GLY A 13 -0.09 -2.65 -12.50
C GLY A 13 1.25 -2.00 -12.20
N LEU A 14 1.93 -1.52 -13.25
CA LEU A 14 3.10 -0.67 -13.13
C LEU A 14 2.75 0.65 -12.44
N ALA A 15 1.64 1.28 -12.81
CA ALA A 15 1.15 2.50 -12.16
C ALA A 15 0.82 2.26 -10.66
N TYR A 16 0.24 1.11 -10.32
CA TYR A 16 0.00 0.76 -8.92
C TYR A 16 1.31 0.54 -8.14
N GLN A 17 2.24 -0.23 -8.68
CA GLN A 17 3.55 -0.50 -8.07
C GLN A 17 4.43 0.75 -7.98
N SER A 18 4.22 1.75 -8.85
CA SER A 18 4.93 3.02 -8.78
C SER A 18 4.56 3.88 -7.56
N GLY A 19 3.51 3.53 -6.82
CA GLY A 19 3.04 4.33 -5.69
C GLY A 19 2.26 5.60 -6.08
N LEU A 20 2.11 5.90 -7.38
CA LEU A 20 1.42 7.11 -7.87
C LEU A 20 0.01 7.30 -7.27
N ALA A 21 -0.74 6.21 -7.07
CA ALA A 21 -2.06 6.27 -6.45
C ALA A 21 -1.99 6.71 -4.98
N ALA A 22 -0.96 6.24 -4.24
CA ALA A 22 -0.72 6.64 -2.87
C ALA A 22 -0.29 8.11 -2.80
N GLU A 23 0.63 8.54 -3.67
CA GLU A 23 1.07 9.93 -3.77
C GLU A 23 -0.09 10.88 -4.08
N THR A 24 -0.94 10.52 -5.04
CA THR A 24 -2.10 11.33 -5.43
C THR A 24 -3.12 11.42 -4.30
N ALA A 25 -3.42 10.30 -3.65
CA ALA A 25 -4.37 10.27 -2.53
C ALA A 25 -3.85 11.09 -1.34
N GLU A 26 -2.56 10.97 -1.03
CA GLU A 26 -1.92 11.74 0.04
C GLU A 26 -1.86 13.24 -0.29
N ALA A 27 -1.53 13.62 -1.53
CA ALA A 27 -1.55 15.01 -1.96
C ALA A 27 -2.96 15.62 -1.84
N GLY A 28 -4.00 14.88 -2.22
CA GLY A 28 -5.39 15.31 -2.06
C GLY A 28 -5.77 15.54 -0.60
N LEU A 29 -5.41 14.62 0.30
CA LEU A 29 -5.72 14.73 1.72
C LEU A 29 -4.96 15.89 2.38
N ASN A 30 -3.69 16.11 2.02
CA ASN A 30 -2.90 17.25 2.49
C ASN A 30 -3.43 18.59 1.96
N ALA A 31 -3.91 18.63 0.71
CA ALA A 31 -4.52 19.83 0.15
C ALA A 31 -5.81 20.20 0.90
N GLU A 32 -6.66 19.22 1.21
CA GLU A 32 -7.86 19.43 2.03
C GLU A 32 -7.49 19.91 3.44
N LEU A 33 -6.53 19.27 4.10
CA LEU A 33 -6.04 19.66 5.43
C LEU A 33 -5.51 21.11 5.44
N SER A 34 -4.69 21.47 4.44
CA SER A 34 -4.20 22.83 4.28
C SER A 34 -5.36 23.82 4.07
N GLY A 35 -6.37 23.44 3.28
CA GLY A 35 -7.56 24.26 3.07
C GLY A 35 -8.36 24.48 4.35
N LYS A 36 -8.56 23.44 5.18
CA LYS A 36 -9.26 23.56 6.47
C LYS A 36 -8.52 24.44 7.46
N ARG A 37 -7.19 24.29 7.57
CA ARG A 37 -6.36 25.16 8.42
C ARG A 37 -6.43 26.61 7.98
N GLN A 38 -6.33 26.87 6.67
CA GLN A 38 -6.47 28.23 6.14
C GLN A 38 -7.86 28.82 6.42
N ALA A 39 -8.92 28.00 6.36
CA ALA A 39 -10.26 28.44 6.68
C ALA A 39 -10.43 28.77 8.18
N LEU A 40 -9.77 28.01 9.06
CA LEU A 40 -9.75 28.27 10.50
C LEU A 40 -9.02 29.59 10.81
N ASP A 41 -7.81 29.78 10.26
CA ASP A 41 -7.06 31.03 10.40
C ASP A 41 -7.85 32.25 9.89
N ALA A 42 -8.60 32.08 8.80
CA ALA A 42 -9.45 33.13 8.23
C ALA A 42 -10.68 33.43 9.11
N TYR A 43 -11.25 32.41 9.75
CA TYR A 43 -12.35 32.58 10.70
C TYR A 43 -11.90 33.37 11.93
N ASP A 44 -10.76 33.01 12.51
CA ASP A 44 -10.16 33.69 13.68
C ASP A 44 -9.84 35.16 13.40
N ALA A 45 -9.48 35.49 12.16
CA ALA A 45 -9.19 36.85 11.72
C ALA A 45 -10.46 37.69 11.42
N THR A 46 -11.64 37.06 11.32
CA THR A 46 -12.88 37.73 10.92
C THR A 46 -13.74 38.06 12.15
N PRO A 47 -14.18 39.32 12.32
CA PRO A 47 -15.14 39.65 13.35
C PRO A 47 -16.54 39.16 12.95
N GLY A 48 -17.00 38.05 13.54
CA GLY A 48 -18.38 37.59 13.36
C GLY A 48 -18.58 36.14 13.79
N PHE A 49 -19.63 35.90 14.56
CA PHE A 49 -20.06 34.54 14.92
C PHE A 49 -20.74 33.87 13.71
N ILE A 50 -20.21 32.73 13.29
CA ILE A 50 -20.85 31.84 12.32
C ILE A 50 -21.16 30.52 13.03
N GLY A 51 -22.43 30.32 13.34
CA GLY A 51 -22.88 29.14 14.07
C GLY A 51 -24.35 29.20 14.41
N GLU A 52 -24.77 28.31 15.29
CA GLU A 52 -26.15 28.22 15.78
C GLU A 52 -26.21 28.40 17.29
N ARG A 53 -27.23 29.14 17.73
CA ARG A 53 -27.50 29.38 19.15
C ARG A 53 -28.94 29.08 19.48
N GLU A 54 -29.16 28.43 20.60
CA GLU A 54 -30.49 28.17 21.16
C GLU A 54 -30.49 28.64 22.63
N ASP A 55 -31.45 29.50 22.99
CA ASP A 55 -31.58 30.07 24.34
C ASP A 55 -30.31 30.72 24.93
N GLY A 56 -29.46 31.29 24.06
CA GLY A 56 -28.19 31.91 24.46
C GLY A 56 -27.03 30.93 24.62
N HIS A 57 -27.24 29.63 24.37
CA HIS A 57 -26.21 28.61 24.29
C HIS A 57 -25.74 28.44 22.85
N ILE A 58 -24.43 28.28 22.65
CA ILE A 58 -23.86 27.91 21.35
C ILE A 58 -24.04 26.41 21.16
N LEU A 59 -24.74 26.01 20.10
CA LEU A 59 -24.90 24.60 19.73
C LEU A 59 -23.71 24.10 18.91
N TRP A 60 -23.26 24.94 17.96
CA TRP A 60 -22.03 24.74 17.21
C TRP A 60 -21.53 26.08 16.68
N GLU A 61 -20.24 26.15 16.42
CA GLU A 61 -19.58 27.27 15.76
C GLU A 61 -18.62 26.74 14.69
N LEU A 62 -18.35 27.57 13.69
CA LEU A 62 -17.57 27.16 12.51
C LEU A 62 -16.15 26.74 12.89
N ASP A 63 -15.52 27.40 13.87
CA ASP A 63 -14.21 26.99 14.42
C ASP A 63 -14.23 25.55 14.92
N GLN A 64 -15.21 25.16 15.73
CA GLN A 64 -15.34 23.80 16.28
C GLN A 64 -15.47 22.77 15.17
N VAL A 65 -16.21 23.09 14.11
CA VAL A 65 -16.36 22.21 12.93
C VAL A 65 -15.03 22.08 12.19
N LEU A 66 -14.34 23.19 11.96
CA LEU A 66 -13.05 23.22 11.26
C LEU A 66 -11.94 22.51 12.05
N GLU A 67 -11.85 22.73 13.37
CA GLU A 67 -10.93 22.03 14.27
C GLU A 67 -11.16 20.51 14.24
N MET A 68 -12.43 20.10 14.31
CA MET A 68 -12.80 18.68 14.21
C MET A 68 -12.42 18.09 12.85
N ASP A 69 -12.63 18.82 11.75
CA ASP A 69 -12.23 18.38 10.41
C ASP A 69 -10.70 18.28 10.27
N VAL A 70 -9.96 19.25 10.81
CA VAL A 70 -8.48 19.22 10.85
C VAL A 70 -8.00 17.97 11.61
N ALA A 71 -8.52 17.73 12.82
CA ALA A 71 -8.15 16.56 13.62
C ALA A 71 -8.45 15.24 12.89
N ARG A 72 -9.62 15.12 12.26
CA ARG A 72 -9.99 13.94 11.46
C ARG A 72 -9.06 13.70 10.27
N LEU A 73 -8.68 14.76 9.57
CA LEU A 73 -7.76 14.66 8.42
C LEU A 73 -6.34 14.28 8.87
N GLU A 74 -5.89 14.82 10.00
CA GLU A 74 -4.61 14.46 10.62
C GLU A 74 -4.56 12.98 11.05
N GLU A 75 -5.66 12.46 11.61
CA GLU A 75 -5.80 11.04 11.96
C GLU A 75 -5.90 10.13 10.72
N ALA A 76 -6.55 10.60 9.64
CA ALA A 76 -6.72 9.81 8.42
C ALA A 76 -5.41 9.63 7.62
N LEU A 77 -4.47 10.57 7.69
CA LEU A 77 -3.22 10.53 6.93
C LEU A 77 -2.37 9.27 7.23
N PRO A 78 -2.03 8.95 8.49
CA PRO A 78 -1.32 7.72 8.83
C PRO A 78 -2.07 6.45 8.41
N ASP A 79 -3.39 6.41 8.59
CA ASP A 79 -4.21 5.25 8.23
C ASP A 79 -4.26 5.01 6.73
N LEU A 80 -4.31 6.08 5.93
CA LEU A 80 -4.19 6.02 4.48
C LEU A 80 -2.86 5.36 4.07
N ARG A 81 -1.75 5.81 4.67
CA ARG A 81 -0.42 5.23 4.38
C ARG A 81 -0.33 3.76 4.78
N ARG A 82 -0.89 3.38 5.92
CA ARG A 82 -0.97 1.96 6.37
C ARG A 82 -1.77 1.13 5.37
N ALA A 83 -2.91 1.63 4.91
CA ALA A 83 -3.74 0.95 3.93
C ALA A 83 -2.98 0.72 2.60
N PHE A 84 -2.24 1.73 2.12
CA PHE A 84 -1.42 1.59 0.92
C PHE A 84 -0.25 0.63 1.09
N ALA A 85 0.47 0.67 2.23
CA ALA A 85 1.56 -0.27 2.49
C ALA A 85 1.07 -1.73 2.52
N LEU A 86 -0.05 -1.99 3.19
CA LEU A 86 -0.69 -3.31 3.21
C LEU A 86 -1.12 -3.74 1.81
N SER A 87 -1.73 -2.82 1.05
CA SER A 87 -2.24 -3.11 -0.28
C SER A 87 -1.09 -3.36 -1.28
N ALA A 88 0.05 -2.67 -1.15
CA ALA A 88 1.23 -2.90 -1.97
C ALA A 88 1.74 -4.34 -1.83
N TYR A 89 1.88 -4.83 -0.59
CA TYR A 89 2.30 -6.20 -0.33
C TYR A 89 1.26 -7.23 -0.81
N HIS A 90 -0.02 -7.05 -0.51
CA HIS A 90 -1.07 -7.96 -1.00
C HIS A 90 -1.18 -7.99 -2.53
N TYR A 91 -0.91 -6.87 -3.20
CA TYR A 91 -0.85 -6.81 -4.65
C TYR A 91 0.28 -7.69 -5.18
N TRP A 92 1.47 -7.64 -4.57
CA TRP A 92 2.57 -8.54 -4.89
C TRP A 92 2.17 -10.01 -4.73
N GLU A 93 1.61 -10.41 -3.58
CA GLU A 93 1.16 -11.79 -3.35
C GLU A 93 0.16 -12.24 -4.42
N THR A 94 -0.81 -11.38 -4.73
CA THR A 94 -1.83 -11.64 -5.76
C THR A 94 -1.20 -11.81 -7.14
N ALA A 95 -0.16 -11.04 -7.47
CA ALA A 95 0.56 -11.16 -8.72
C ALA A 95 1.27 -12.52 -8.84
N VAL A 96 1.92 -12.98 -7.76
CA VAL A 96 2.56 -14.32 -7.70
C VAL A 96 1.54 -15.44 -7.92
N TYR A 97 0.42 -15.41 -7.18
CA TYR A 97 -0.65 -16.39 -7.35
C TYR A 97 -1.15 -16.45 -8.79
N ARG A 98 -1.34 -15.30 -9.43
CA ARG A 98 -1.84 -15.23 -10.80
C ARG A 98 -0.84 -15.83 -11.78
N TRP A 99 0.44 -15.53 -11.65
CA TRP A 99 1.48 -16.09 -12.50
C TRP A 99 1.56 -17.61 -12.35
N HIS A 100 1.57 -18.11 -11.11
CA HIS A 100 1.53 -19.55 -10.85
C HIS A 100 0.32 -20.23 -11.52
N HIS A 101 -0.88 -19.62 -11.42
CA HIS A 101 -2.08 -20.17 -12.06
C HIS A 101 -2.06 -20.12 -13.60
N GLN A 102 -1.32 -19.18 -14.20
CA GLN A 102 -1.15 -19.13 -15.65
C GLN A 102 -0.26 -20.27 -16.16
N GLU A 103 0.85 -20.53 -15.46
CA GLU A 103 1.78 -21.61 -15.80
C GLU A 103 1.17 -23.01 -15.63
N HIS A 104 0.42 -23.24 -14.54
CA HIS A 104 -0.11 -24.58 -14.22
C HIS A 104 -1.58 -24.78 -14.61
N GLY A 105 -2.21 -23.76 -15.21
CA GLY A 105 -3.64 -23.73 -15.50
C GLY A 105 -4.53 -23.64 -14.26
N LYS A 106 -5.82 -23.31 -14.46
CA LYS A 106 -6.80 -23.10 -13.38
C LYS A 106 -7.06 -24.34 -12.49
N ALA A 107 -6.66 -25.53 -12.94
CA ALA A 107 -6.83 -26.79 -12.21
C ALA A 107 -5.81 -26.95 -11.06
N ALA A 108 -4.66 -26.27 -11.14
CA ALA A 108 -3.69 -26.22 -10.05
C ALA A 108 -4.11 -25.21 -8.99
N LYS A 109 -5.10 -25.58 -8.18
CA LYS A 109 -5.49 -24.84 -6.96
C LYS A 109 -4.47 -25.02 -5.83
N LYS A 110 -3.17 -24.99 -6.12
CA LYS A 110 -2.16 -24.97 -5.05
C LYS A 110 -2.34 -23.63 -4.34
N ARG A 111 -2.70 -23.68 -3.05
CA ARG A 111 -2.48 -22.54 -2.16
C ARG A 111 -0.99 -22.47 -1.96
N LEU A 112 -0.35 -21.46 -2.52
CA LEU A 112 1.10 -21.29 -2.44
C LEU A 112 1.54 -21.23 -1.00
N GLY A 113 0.75 -20.65 -0.09
CA GLY A 113 1.01 -20.74 1.35
C GLY A 113 1.51 -19.43 1.92
N ALA A 114 2.54 -19.50 2.76
CA ALA A 114 3.16 -18.38 3.44
C ALA A 114 4.11 -17.58 2.53
N HIS A 115 4.68 -16.49 3.06
CA HIS A 115 5.62 -15.63 2.34
C HIS A 115 6.76 -16.41 1.67
N ASP A 116 7.38 -17.36 2.39
CA ASP A 116 8.53 -18.12 1.89
C ASP A 116 8.16 -18.97 0.67
N ASP A 117 6.97 -19.58 0.68
CA ASP A 117 6.48 -20.37 -0.44
C ASP A 117 6.25 -19.51 -1.70
N LEU A 118 5.79 -18.26 -1.51
CA LEU A 118 5.62 -17.28 -2.60
C LEU A 118 6.96 -16.84 -3.19
N VAL A 119 7.96 -16.64 -2.33
CA VAL A 119 9.32 -16.28 -2.73
C VAL A 119 9.98 -17.42 -3.52
N GLU A 120 9.83 -18.66 -3.05
CA GLU A 120 10.30 -19.84 -3.80
C GLU A 120 9.63 -19.95 -5.17
N GLU A 121 8.33 -19.71 -5.23
CA GLU A 121 7.59 -19.74 -6.50
C GLU A 121 8.06 -18.64 -7.47
N ILE A 122 8.28 -17.39 -7.01
CA ILE A 122 8.88 -16.36 -7.87
C ILE A 122 10.25 -16.80 -8.38
N ARG A 123 11.11 -17.35 -7.51
CA ARG A 123 12.45 -17.80 -7.92
C ARG A 123 12.37 -18.91 -8.98
N ARG A 124 11.43 -19.84 -8.83
CA ARG A 124 11.15 -20.89 -9.82
C ARG A 124 10.67 -20.31 -11.15
N LEU A 125 9.75 -19.34 -11.11
CA LEU A 125 9.24 -18.66 -12.30
C LEU A 125 10.34 -17.88 -13.02
N ALA A 126 11.23 -17.19 -12.28
CA ALA A 126 12.37 -16.46 -12.84
C ALA A 126 13.33 -17.39 -13.60
N GLN A 127 13.57 -18.60 -13.08
CA GLN A 127 14.40 -19.61 -13.75
C GLN A 127 13.80 -20.09 -15.07
N ASN A 128 12.47 -20.19 -15.14
CA ASN A 128 11.75 -20.67 -16.34
C ASN A 128 11.57 -19.59 -17.40
N ALA A 129 11.73 -18.32 -17.04
CA ALA A 129 11.55 -17.17 -17.92
C ALA A 129 12.75 -16.21 -17.83
N PRO A 130 13.94 -16.62 -18.27
CA PRO A 130 15.18 -15.84 -18.12
C PRO A 130 15.15 -14.48 -18.86
N ASP A 131 14.26 -14.33 -19.85
CA ASP A 131 14.02 -13.07 -20.56
C ASP A 131 13.33 -12.01 -19.67
N LEU A 132 12.75 -12.43 -18.55
CA LEU A 132 12.14 -11.56 -17.57
C LEU A 132 13.14 -11.34 -16.43
N SER A 133 13.82 -10.20 -16.44
CA SER A 133 14.75 -9.82 -15.38
C SER A 133 13.99 -9.39 -14.12
N PHE A 134 13.47 -10.34 -13.35
CA PHE A 134 12.97 -10.05 -12.00
C PHE A 134 13.73 -10.85 -10.94
N SER A 135 14.09 -10.16 -9.86
CA SER A 135 14.64 -10.73 -8.63
C SER A 135 13.66 -10.46 -7.49
N VAL A 136 13.86 -11.16 -6.37
CA VAL A 136 13.16 -10.82 -5.11
C VAL A 136 14.05 -9.85 -4.37
N HIS A 137 13.54 -8.67 -4.00
CA HIS A 137 14.30 -7.70 -3.25
C HIS A 137 14.65 -8.27 -1.85
N PRO A 138 15.87 -8.08 -1.35
CA PRO A 138 16.29 -8.64 -0.04
C PRO A 138 15.38 -8.20 1.11
N ASP A 139 14.87 -6.97 1.06
CA ASP A 139 14.00 -6.43 2.12
C ASP A 139 12.50 -6.77 1.97
N LEU A 140 12.12 -7.62 1.00
CA LEU A 140 10.72 -8.00 0.84
C LEU A 140 10.16 -8.71 2.09
N GLU A 141 10.98 -9.50 2.78
CA GLU A 141 10.56 -10.14 4.03
C GLU A 141 10.17 -9.08 5.07
N ALA A 142 10.94 -8.00 5.19
CA ALA A 142 10.62 -6.90 6.11
C ALA A 142 9.28 -6.24 5.75
N VAL A 143 8.97 -6.07 4.47
CA VAL A 143 7.65 -5.57 4.01
C VAL A 143 6.53 -6.56 4.37
N ALA A 144 6.76 -7.87 4.24
CA ALA A 144 5.81 -8.90 4.63
C ALA A 144 5.55 -8.90 6.16
N LYS A 145 6.61 -8.77 6.98
CA LYS A 145 6.48 -8.63 8.44
C LYS A 145 5.75 -7.34 8.81
N LEU A 146 6.05 -6.24 8.14
CA LEU A 146 5.35 -4.97 8.33
C LEU A 146 3.85 -5.13 8.03
N ALA A 147 3.48 -5.75 6.90
CA ALA A 147 2.09 -6.02 6.56
C ALA A 147 1.38 -6.87 7.64
N ASN A 148 2.06 -7.88 8.20
CA ASN A 148 1.53 -8.67 9.30
C ASN A 148 1.34 -7.87 10.60
N VAL A 149 2.26 -6.96 10.93
CA VAL A 149 2.10 -6.03 12.06
C VAL A 149 0.90 -5.12 11.82
N LEU A 150 0.80 -4.52 10.63
CA LEU A 150 -0.27 -3.57 10.29
C LEU A 150 -1.66 -4.21 10.32
N LYS A 151 -1.77 -5.48 9.90
CA LYS A 151 -3.03 -6.22 9.82
C LYS A 151 -3.46 -6.87 11.14
N HIS A 152 -2.51 -7.47 11.86
CA HIS A 152 -2.79 -8.40 12.96
C HIS A 152 -2.13 -8.02 14.28
N THR A 153 -1.35 -6.93 14.35
CA THR A 153 -0.47 -6.65 15.50
C THR A 153 0.37 -7.87 15.88
N SER A 154 0.89 -8.58 14.87
CA SER A 154 1.61 -9.85 15.03
C SER A 154 2.85 -9.68 15.91
N ALA A 155 2.86 -10.40 17.05
CA ALA A 155 3.97 -10.38 18.00
C ALA A 155 5.27 -10.89 17.38
N ASP A 156 5.20 -11.99 16.63
CA ASP A 156 6.37 -12.61 15.99
C ASP A 156 6.97 -11.69 14.93
N SER A 157 6.12 -11.05 14.11
CA SER A 157 6.58 -10.09 13.10
C SER A 157 7.16 -8.83 13.75
N TRP A 158 6.57 -8.37 14.86
CA TRP A 158 7.08 -7.25 15.63
C TRP A 158 8.47 -7.54 16.21
N GLN A 159 8.65 -8.69 16.85
CA GLN A 159 9.94 -9.11 17.40
C GLN A 159 11.00 -9.28 16.31
N TRP A 160 10.62 -9.84 15.16
CA TRP A 160 11.51 -9.94 14.02
C TRP A 160 11.96 -8.56 13.55
N LEU A 161 11.04 -7.60 13.42
CA LEU A 161 11.36 -6.23 12.98
C LEU A 161 12.24 -5.50 13.98
N ILE A 162 12.07 -5.68 15.29
CA ILE A 162 13.01 -5.11 16.27
C ILE A 162 14.45 -5.62 16.04
N GLY A 163 14.61 -6.90 15.70
CA GLY A 163 15.93 -7.52 15.53
C GLY A 163 16.58 -7.27 14.15
N GLN A 164 15.77 -7.24 13.09
CA GLN A 164 16.23 -7.30 11.70
C GLN A 164 15.66 -6.18 10.82
N CYS A 165 15.16 -5.09 11.41
CA CYS A 165 14.58 -3.98 10.64
C CYS A 165 15.59 -3.37 9.66
N PRO A 166 15.22 -3.20 8.38
CA PRO A 166 15.99 -2.36 7.47
C PRO A 166 15.95 -0.89 7.92
N GLU A 167 17.01 -0.14 7.61
CA GLU A 167 17.19 1.27 8.04
C GLU A 167 15.94 2.15 7.87
N PRO A 168 15.22 2.12 6.73
CA PRO A 168 14.04 2.98 6.54
C PRO A 168 12.91 2.72 7.55
N LEU A 169 12.76 1.49 8.04
CA LEU A 169 11.70 1.11 8.97
C LEU A 169 12.14 1.17 10.44
N LYS A 170 13.45 1.26 10.75
CA LYS A 170 13.96 1.30 12.14
C LYS A 170 13.24 2.31 13.04
N PRO A 171 12.93 3.55 12.61
CA PRO A 171 12.24 4.53 13.46
C PRO A 171 10.84 4.09 13.92
N LEU A 172 10.20 3.15 13.22
CA LEU A 172 8.86 2.64 13.55
C LEU A 172 8.90 1.59 14.66
N PHE A 173 10.06 0.98 14.90
CA PHE A 173 10.23 -0.13 15.82
C PHE A 173 11.39 0.16 16.81
N PRO A 174 11.32 1.25 17.59
CA PRO A 174 12.36 1.58 18.56
C PRO A 174 12.42 0.52 19.66
N ALA A 175 13.56 0.38 20.33
CA ALA A 175 13.69 -0.45 21.54
C ALA A 175 13.93 0.46 22.76
N PRO A 176 13.15 0.35 23.85
CA PRO A 176 11.97 -0.51 24.02
C PRO A 176 10.75 0.04 23.26
N SER A 177 9.96 -0.84 22.63
CA SER A 177 8.66 -0.48 22.06
C SER A 177 7.56 -1.44 22.48
N ASP A 178 6.36 -0.88 22.66
CA ASP A 178 5.13 -1.64 22.84
C ASP A 178 4.52 -1.94 21.46
N ARG A 179 4.23 -3.21 21.18
CA ARG A 179 3.55 -3.69 19.98
C ARG A 179 2.14 -3.12 19.79
N HIS A 180 1.55 -2.57 20.85
CA HIS A 180 0.25 -1.90 20.80
C HIS A 180 0.36 -0.44 20.34
N THR A 181 1.58 0.09 20.21
CA THR A 181 1.81 1.42 19.64
C THR A 181 1.42 1.42 18.16
N PRO A 182 0.58 2.38 17.71
CA PRO A 182 0.25 2.52 16.30
C PRO A 182 1.51 2.74 15.44
N VAL A 183 1.65 1.95 14.38
CA VAL A 183 2.73 2.14 13.40
C VAL A 183 2.34 3.26 12.44
N MET A 184 2.96 4.42 12.62
CA MET A 184 2.70 5.61 11.82
C MET A 184 3.74 5.76 10.71
N LEU A 185 3.41 5.30 9.50
CA LEU A 185 4.28 5.42 8.35
C LEU A 185 4.43 6.90 7.92
N THR A 186 5.66 7.26 7.58
CA THR A 186 5.97 8.50 6.84
C THR A 186 5.84 8.28 5.33
N VAL A 187 5.83 9.37 4.56
CA VAL A 187 5.84 9.34 3.09
C VAL A 187 7.05 8.58 2.56
N ALA A 188 8.24 8.86 3.13
CA ALA A 188 9.48 8.21 2.72
C ALA A 188 9.44 6.69 2.95
N GLN A 189 8.86 6.24 4.06
CA GLN A 189 8.71 4.83 4.36
C GLN A 189 7.69 4.15 3.44
N LEU A 190 6.58 4.84 3.12
CA LEU A 190 5.62 4.32 2.17
C LEU A 190 6.22 4.20 0.76
N ALA A 191 6.95 5.22 0.31
CA ALA A 191 7.67 5.19 -0.96
C ALA A 191 8.68 4.02 -1.01
N TRP A 192 9.42 3.82 0.08
CA TRP A 192 10.33 2.67 0.20
C TRP A 192 9.61 1.32 0.12
N VAL A 193 8.43 1.18 0.74
CA VAL A 193 7.61 -0.06 0.62
C VAL A 193 7.24 -0.32 -0.86
N PHE A 194 6.78 0.71 -1.58
CA PHE A 194 6.46 0.58 -3.00
C PHE A 194 7.70 0.25 -3.84
N GLU A 195 8.85 0.85 -3.54
CA GLU A 195 10.12 0.55 -4.18
C GLU A 195 10.48 -0.93 -4.02
N VAL A 196 10.51 -1.45 -2.79
CA VAL A 196 10.81 -2.87 -2.50
C VAL A 196 9.85 -3.79 -3.23
N VAL A 197 8.54 -3.49 -3.21
CA VAL A 197 7.51 -4.29 -3.88
C VAL A 197 7.69 -4.26 -5.40
N SER A 198 7.98 -3.09 -5.99
CA SER A 198 8.17 -2.94 -7.43
C SER A 198 9.39 -3.71 -7.95
N GLN A 199 10.44 -3.82 -7.12
CA GLN A 199 11.66 -4.54 -7.43
C GLN A 199 11.59 -6.04 -7.14
N SER A 200 10.54 -6.51 -6.46
CA SER A 200 10.40 -7.92 -6.05
C SER A 200 9.64 -8.80 -7.04
N GLY A 201 9.44 -8.30 -8.28
CA GLY A 201 8.72 -8.98 -9.33
C GLY A 201 7.24 -9.27 -8.99
N PRO A 202 6.56 -10.00 -9.87
CA PRO A 202 6.49 -9.60 -11.27
C PRO A 202 5.91 -8.18 -11.43
N ALA A 203 6.48 -7.41 -12.37
CA ALA A 203 6.04 -6.05 -12.65
C ALA A 203 4.73 -6.03 -13.47
N GLY A 204 3.70 -5.42 -12.89
CA GLY A 204 2.43 -5.04 -13.51
C GLY A 204 1.52 -6.15 -14.06
N TYR A 205 0.36 -6.40 -13.44
CA TYR A 205 -0.86 -6.88 -14.14
C TYR A 205 -2.15 -6.42 -13.44
N PRO A 206 -3.03 -5.64 -14.11
CA PRO A 206 -4.44 -6.02 -14.09
C PRO A 206 -5.18 -5.78 -15.41
N GLY A 207 -6.06 -6.73 -15.75
CA GLY A 207 -7.17 -6.59 -16.70
C GLY A 207 -7.01 -7.43 -17.96
N GLY A 208 -7.79 -8.51 -18.06
CA GLY A 208 -7.85 -9.33 -19.27
C GLY A 208 -8.32 -8.51 -20.46
N ALA A 209 -7.42 -8.18 -21.38
CA ALA A 209 -7.79 -8.08 -22.78
C ALA A 209 -8.05 -9.53 -23.24
N GLY A 210 -9.27 -9.78 -23.71
CA GLY A 210 -9.70 -11.10 -24.16
C GLY A 210 -8.68 -11.72 -25.11
N ALA A 211 -8.50 -13.04 -24.97
CA ALA A 211 -7.81 -13.83 -25.97
C ALA A 211 -8.31 -13.44 -27.37
N PRO A 212 -7.42 -13.23 -28.36
CA PRO A 212 -7.86 -13.07 -29.73
C PRO A 212 -8.65 -14.33 -30.08
N ARG A 213 -9.93 -14.17 -30.41
CA ARG A 213 -10.71 -15.23 -31.04
C ARG A 213 -9.99 -15.57 -32.33
N THR A 214 -9.34 -16.72 -32.36
CA THR A 214 -9.05 -17.41 -33.60
C THR A 214 -10.42 -17.83 -34.17
N SER A 215 -11.00 -17.00 -35.03
CA SER A 215 -11.99 -17.49 -35.99
C SER A 215 -11.25 -17.79 -37.27
N ASP A 216 -10.84 -19.06 -37.34
CA ASP A 216 -10.85 -19.94 -38.49
C ASP A 216 -10.88 -19.32 -39.89
N ALA A 217 -9.85 -19.67 -40.64
CA ALA A 217 -9.92 -19.81 -42.07
C ALA A 217 -11.06 -20.77 -42.46
N GLN A 218 -11.93 -20.31 -43.34
CA GLN A 218 -12.47 -21.04 -44.49
C GLN A 218 -12.69 -20.05 -45.63
#